data_AF-A0A4V1XHX3-F1
#
_entry.id   AF-A0A4V1XHX3-F1
#
_cell.length_a   1.000
_cell.length_b   1.000
_cell.length_c   1.000
_cell.angle_alpha   90.00
_cell.angle_beta   90.00
_cell.angle_gamma   90.00
#
_symmetry.space_group_name_H-M   'P 1'
#
loop_
_entity.id
_entity.type
_entity.pdbx_description
1 polymer ?
#
loop_
_entity_poly.entity_id
_entity_poly.type
_entity_poly.pdbx_seq_one_letter_code
_entity_poly.pdbx_strand_id
1 'polypeptide(L)'
;MDSAKQPVKLVRVTRVLGRTGSRGGVTQVRVEFMDDQTRSIIRNVKGPVREDDILCLLESEREARRLRFFVASSSLKTFLRFSSTAKPIEERIFFTHLPDKSPYVPRIAMGAIPKPPKGHFNILYFASAGSFTSKEFETLPAPLPLSKLFDTLEERYKGIKDQLLSSCLVTVNLDYVDIAESDDGSHQSVIKEGDEVAIIPPVSSG
;
A
#
# COMPACT_ATOMS: atom_id res chain seq x y z
N MET A 1 13.26 -45.10 -6.23
CA MET A 1 11.87 -44.65 -6.45
C MET A 1 11.93 -43.17 -6.70
N ASP A 2 11.99 -42.80 -7.97
CA ASP A 2 12.20 -41.44 -8.42
C ASP A 2 10.95 -40.59 -8.21
N SER A 3 11.04 -39.62 -7.29
CA SER A 3 10.05 -38.57 -7.15
C SER A 3 10.07 -37.72 -8.43
N ALA A 4 9.11 -37.96 -9.32
CA ALA A 4 8.91 -37.14 -10.51
C ALA A 4 8.70 -35.68 -10.09
N LYS A 5 9.76 -34.86 -10.22
CA LYS A 5 9.70 -33.41 -10.01
C LYS A 5 8.70 -32.84 -10.99
N GLN A 6 7.54 -32.39 -10.50
CA GLN A 6 6.58 -31.67 -11.32
C GLN A 6 7.27 -30.46 -11.97
N PRO A 7 7.06 -30.22 -13.27
CA PRO A 7 7.68 -29.09 -13.95
C PRO A 7 7.11 -27.78 -13.40
N VAL A 8 7.99 -26.92 -12.89
CA VAL A 8 7.65 -25.57 -12.47
C VAL A 8 7.35 -24.74 -13.71
N LYS A 9 6.20 -24.06 -13.75
CA LYS A 9 5.86 -23.16 -14.85
C LYS A 9 5.99 -21.71 -14.42
N LEU A 10 6.55 -20.91 -15.32
CA LEU A 10 6.62 -19.46 -15.15
C LEU A 10 5.36 -18.81 -15.70
N VAL A 11 4.82 -17.86 -14.95
CA VAL A 11 3.65 -17.10 -15.33
C VAL A 11 3.90 -15.61 -15.11
N ARG A 12 3.32 -14.77 -15.95
CA ARG A 12 3.36 -13.31 -15.84
C ARG A 12 2.04 -12.79 -15.30
N VAL A 13 2.08 -11.85 -14.37
CA VAL A 13 0.88 -11.20 -13.83
C VAL A 13 0.33 -10.22 -14.87
N THR A 14 -0.87 -10.49 -15.36
CA THR A 14 -1.54 -9.58 -16.30
C THR A 14 -2.30 -8.49 -15.55
N ARG A 15 -3.04 -8.85 -14.49
CA ARG A 15 -3.89 -7.92 -13.75
C ARG A 15 -4.05 -8.30 -12.28
N VAL A 16 -4.10 -7.31 -11.41
CA VAL A 16 -4.46 -7.48 -10.00
C VAL A 16 -5.98 -7.40 -9.85
N LEU A 17 -6.61 -8.47 -9.33
CA LEU A 17 -8.07 -8.56 -9.19
C LEU A 17 -8.58 -7.93 -7.89
N GLY A 18 -7.82 -8.00 -6.80
CA GLY A 18 -8.19 -7.40 -5.51
C GLY A 18 -7.51 -8.05 -4.31
N ARG A 19 -7.65 -7.44 -3.13
CA ARG A 19 -7.16 -8.02 -1.87
C ARG A 19 -8.19 -9.01 -1.30
N THR A 20 -7.71 -10.06 -0.66
CA THR A 20 -8.49 -11.19 -0.15
C THR A 20 -7.94 -11.67 1.19
N GLY A 21 -8.78 -12.32 1.98
CA GLY A 21 -8.45 -12.89 3.29
C GLY A 21 -8.80 -11.96 4.45
N SER A 22 -9.06 -12.53 5.62
CA SER A 22 -9.54 -11.81 6.82
C SER A 22 -8.60 -10.73 7.37
N ARG A 23 -7.36 -10.65 6.87
CA ARG A 23 -6.35 -9.65 7.25
C ARG A 23 -5.79 -8.87 6.04
N GLY A 24 -6.41 -9.00 4.86
CA GLY A 24 -5.99 -8.28 3.65
C GLY A 24 -4.57 -8.58 3.12
N GLY A 25 -3.87 -9.57 3.68
CA GLY A 25 -2.48 -9.91 3.33
C GLY A 25 -2.31 -10.79 2.08
N VAL A 26 -3.41 -11.12 1.39
CA VAL A 26 -3.40 -11.92 0.17
C VAL A 26 -3.97 -11.09 -0.97
N THR A 27 -3.29 -11.09 -2.11
CA THR A 27 -3.72 -10.41 -3.33
C THR A 27 -4.12 -11.47 -4.34
N GLN A 28 -5.33 -11.40 -4.85
CA GLN A 28 -5.77 -12.24 -5.95
C GLN A 28 -5.34 -11.60 -7.27
N VAL A 29 -4.64 -12.35 -8.10
CA VAL A 29 -4.07 -11.89 -9.38
C VAL A 29 -4.46 -12.83 -10.51
N ARG A 30 -4.63 -12.27 -11.71
CA ARG A 30 -4.74 -13.01 -12.95
C ARG A 30 -3.37 -13.10 -13.59
N VAL A 31 -2.96 -14.30 -13.95
CA VAL A 31 -1.65 -14.57 -14.53
C VAL A 31 -1.80 -15.37 -15.82
N GLU A 32 -0.90 -15.12 -16.77
CA GLU A 32 -0.80 -15.83 -18.04
C GLU A 32 0.48 -16.67 -18.06
N PHE A 33 0.42 -17.85 -18.67
CA PHE A 33 1.61 -18.70 -18.79
C PHE A 33 2.59 -18.09 -19.79
N MET A 34 3.88 -18.11 -19.45
CA MET A 34 4.93 -17.65 -20.38
C MET A 34 5.02 -18.57 -21.61
N ASP A 35 4.73 -19.86 -21.44
CA ASP A 35 4.73 -20.85 -22.52
C ASP A 35 3.47 -20.80 -23.40
N ASP A 36 2.37 -20.27 -22.87
CA ASP A 36 1.06 -20.24 -23.54
C ASP A 36 0.22 -19.03 -23.07
N GLN A 37 0.24 -17.98 -23.88
CA GLN A 37 -0.48 -16.72 -23.60
C GLN A 37 -2.00 -16.85 -23.73
N THR A 38 -2.52 -17.95 -24.32
CA THR A 38 -3.98 -18.14 -24.45
C THR A 38 -4.61 -18.59 -23.13
N ARG A 39 -3.80 -19.15 -22.22
CA ARG A 39 -4.25 -19.67 -20.94
C ARG A 39 -3.96 -18.66 -19.83
N SER A 40 -5.02 -18.18 -19.18
CA SER A 40 -4.90 -17.37 -17.95
C SER A 40 -5.53 -18.08 -16.76
N ILE A 41 -4.90 -17.95 -15.60
CA ILE A 41 -5.28 -18.58 -14.35
C ILE A 41 -5.35 -17.54 -13.22
N ILE A 42 -6.19 -17.77 -12.20
CA ILE A 42 -6.27 -16.90 -11.03
C ILE A 42 -5.48 -17.50 -9.87
N ARG A 43 -4.61 -16.69 -9.26
CA ARG A 43 -3.76 -17.07 -8.14
C ARG A 43 -3.90 -16.13 -6.95
N ASN A 44 -3.78 -16.71 -5.77
CA ASN A 44 -3.70 -15.98 -4.53
C ASN A 44 -2.22 -15.86 -4.17
N VAL A 45 -1.69 -14.64 -4.18
CA VAL A 45 -0.30 -14.36 -3.85
C VAL A 45 -0.26 -13.65 -2.50
N LYS A 46 0.67 -14.04 -1.64
CA LYS A 46 0.88 -13.38 -0.36
C LYS A 46 1.69 -12.10 -0.56
N GLY A 47 1.19 -10.98 -0.05
CA GLY A 47 1.91 -9.70 -0.09
C GLY A 47 1.61 -8.82 -1.31
N PRO A 48 2.41 -7.76 -1.51
CA PRO A 48 2.23 -6.81 -2.60
C PRO A 48 2.67 -7.43 -3.93
N VAL A 49 1.81 -7.32 -4.95
CA VAL A 49 2.06 -7.79 -6.31
C VAL A 49 1.70 -6.68 -7.29
N ARG A 50 2.44 -6.56 -8.38
CA ARG A 50 2.23 -5.61 -9.47
C ARG A 50 1.94 -6.33 -10.77
N GLU A 51 1.38 -5.60 -11.73
CA GLU A 51 1.30 -6.07 -13.11
C GLU A 51 2.71 -6.29 -13.66
N ASP A 52 2.85 -7.28 -14.53
CA ASP A 52 4.09 -7.78 -15.12
C ASP A 52 5.09 -8.47 -14.18
N ASP A 53 4.74 -8.70 -12.91
CA ASP A 53 5.51 -9.57 -12.03
C ASP A 53 5.52 -11.03 -12.57
N ILE A 54 6.64 -11.73 -12.39
CA ILE A 54 6.78 -13.14 -12.78
C ILE A 54 6.65 -14.03 -11.54
N LEU A 55 5.77 -15.04 -11.63
CA LEU A 55 5.54 -16.01 -10.57
C LEU A 55 5.94 -17.41 -11.03
N CYS A 56 6.41 -18.22 -10.09
CA CYS A 56 6.73 -19.63 -10.30
C CYS A 56 5.60 -20.50 -9.75
N LEU A 57 4.82 -21.13 -10.62
CA LEU A 57 3.76 -22.04 -10.21
C LEU A 57 4.30 -23.47 -10.10
N LEU A 58 4.23 -24.02 -8.89
CA LEU A 58 4.57 -25.42 -8.63
C LEU A 58 3.43 -26.37 -9.06
N GLU A 59 2.18 -25.92 -8.95
CA GLU A 59 1.00 -26.72 -9.33
C GLU A 59 0.21 -26.00 -10.43
N SER A 60 0.46 -26.25 -11.72
CA SER A 60 -0.15 -25.49 -12.83
C SER A 60 -1.65 -25.73 -13.08
N GLU A 61 -2.27 -26.69 -12.38
CA GLU A 61 -3.65 -27.11 -12.64
C GLU A 61 -4.68 -26.51 -11.69
N ARG A 62 -4.28 -26.04 -10.50
CA ARG A 62 -5.23 -25.57 -9.47
C ARG A 62 -5.51 -24.07 -9.58
N GLU A 63 -6.79 -23.70 -9.62
CA GLU A 63 -7.23 -22.31 -9.58
C GLU A 63 -7.67 -21.88 -8.17
N ALA A 64 -7.29 -20.67 -7.77
CA ALA A 64 -7.92 -20.04 -6.62
C ALA A 64 -9.39 -19.77 -6.95
N ARG A 65 -10.32 -20.05 -6.02
CA ARG A 65 -11.73 -19.72 -6.23
C ARG A 65 -11.86 -18.21 -6.47
N ARG A 66 -12.51 -17.87 -7.58
CA ARG A 66 -12.81 -16.50 -7.97
C ARG A 66 -13.63 -15.82 -6.86
N LEU A 67 -13.29 -14.56 -6.58
CA LEU A 67 -14.07 -13.73 -5.66
C LEU A 67 -15.54 -13.71 -6.10
N ARG A 68 -16.45 -14.10 -5.21
CA ARG A 68 -17.86 -13.77 -5.34
C ARG A 68 -18.04 -12.43 -4.64
N PHE A 69 -18.32 -11.37 -5.39
CA PHE A 69 -18.77 -10.11 -4.81
C PHE A 69 -20.11 -10.37 -4.12
N PHE A 70 -20.15 -10.32 -2.80
CA PHE A 70 -21.42 -10.23 -2.07
C PHE A 70 -21.83 -8.76 -2.11
N VAL A 71 -22.75 -8.41 -3.01
CA VAL A 71 -23.48 -7.14 -2.89
C VAL A 71 -24.32 -7.27 -1.62
N ALA A 72 -23.89 -6.60 -0.55
CA ALA A 72 -24.66 -6.54 0.69
C ALA A 72 -25.93 -5.72 0.43
N SER A 73 -27.01 -6.40 0.02
CA SER A 73 -28.35 -5.89 0.26
C SER A 73 -28.62 -6.00 1.76
N SER A 74 -28.97 -4.88 2.37
CA SER A 74 -29.29 -4.72 3.77
C SER A 74 -30.55 -5.50 4.15
N SER A 75 -30.42 -6.79 4.48
CA SER A 75 -31.25 -7.44 5.50
C SER A 75 -30.74 -8.83 5.87
N LEU A 76 -30.42 -8.97 7.17
CA LEU A 76 -30.44 -10.16 8.02
C LEU A 76 -29.74 -11.47 7.58
N LYS A 77 -28.74 -11.81 8.42
CA LYS A 77 -28.46 -13.13 9.00
C LYS A 77 -28.33 -14.29 8.01
N THR A 78 -27.09 -14.59 7.63
CA THR A 78 -26.64 -15.99 7.60
C THR A 78 -25.16 -16.05 7.97
N PHE A 79 -24.93 -16.50 9.19
CA PHE A 79 -23.65 -16.91 9.73
C PHE A 79 -23.24 -18.19 8.98
N LEU A 80 -22.44 -18.09 7.91
CA LEU A 80 -21.82 -19.26 7.31
C LEU A 80 -20.32 -19.26 7.62
N ARG A 81 -19.95 -20.12 8.58
CA ARG A 81 -18.59 -20.59 8.82
C ARG A 81 -17.91 -20.90 7.49
N PHE A 82 -16.92 -20.09 7.10
CA PHE A 82 -15.94 -20.52 6.10
C PHE A 82 -14.77 -21.18 6.83
N SER A 83 -14.88 -22.49 7.02
CA SER A 83 -13.74 -23.36 7.27
C SER A 83 -12.86 -23.34 6.02
N SER A 84 -11.81 -22.53 6.02
CA SER A 84 -10.78 -22.55 4.99
C SER A 84 -9.54 -23.23 5.54
N THR A 85 -9.51 -24.55 5.45
CA THR A 85 -8.31 -25.40 5.59
C THR A 85 -7.44 -25.35 4.33
N ALA A 86 -7.24 -24.16 3.75
CA ALA A 86 -6.28 -23.97 2.68
C ALA A 86 -5.08 -23.22 3.27
N LYS A 87 -4.04 -24.00 3.61
CA LYS A 87 -2.76 -23.45 4.05
C LYS A 87 -2.25 -22.45 2.98
N PRO A 88 -1.81 -21.25 3.38
CA PRO A 88 -1.19 -20.33 2.43
C PRO A 88 0.10 -21.00 1.92
N ILE A 89 0.15 -21.28 0.62
CA ILE A 89 1.30 -21.93 -0.02
C ILE A 89 2.38 -20.85 -0.18
N GLU A 90 3.55 -21.08 0.42
CA GLU A 90 4.73 -20.24 0.24
C GLU A 90 5.33 -20.51 -1.15
N GLU A 91 4.71 -19.97 -2.20
CA GLU A 91 5.32 -19.93 -3.53
C GLU A 91 6.45 -18.89 -3.52
N ARG A 92 7.66 -19.32 -3.85
CA ARG A 92 8.88 -18.51 -3.84
C ARG A 92 8.84 -17.55 -5.02
N ILE A 93 8.49 -16.30 -4.77
CA ILE A 93 8.43 -15.22 -5.76
C ILE A 93 9.87 -14.84 -6.12
N PHE A 94 10.24 -15.03 -7.39
CA PHE A 94 11.49 -14.49 -7.93
C PHE A 94 11.17 -13.15 -8.61
N PHE A 95 11.57 -12.04 -7.98
CA PHE A 95 11.56 -10.73 -8.60
C PHE A 95 12.67 -10.64 -9.66
N THR A 96 12.49 -11.24 -10.83
CA THR A 96 13.39 -10.98 -11.96
C THR A 96 12.89 -9.74 -12.69
N HIS A 97 13.42 -8.61 -12.27
CA HIS A 97 13.28 -7.34 -12.97
C HIS A 97 14.03 -7.43 -14.30
N LEU A 98 13.32 -7.52 -15.43
CA LEU A 98 13.93 -7.13 -16.71
C LEU A 98 14.10 -5.60 -16.71
N PRO A 99 15.26 -5.08 -17.17
CA PRO A 99 15.45 -3.65 -17.25
C PRO A 99 14.77 -3.10 -18.50
N ASP A 100 14.17 -1.93 -18.30
CA ASP A 100 13.90 -0.90 -19.29
C ASP A 100 12.53 -0.90 -20.00
N LYS A 101 11.60 -0.09 -19.47
CA LYS A 101 11.00 1.08 -20.14
C LYS A 101 9.87 1.69 -19.29
N SER A 102 10.25 2.51 -18.33
CA SER A 102 9.46 3.57 -17.65
C SER A 102 10.26 3.98 -16.41
N PRO A 103 10.41 5.27 -16.06
CA PRO A 103 11.18 5.67 -14.89
C PRO A 103 10.59 5.03 -13.64
N TYR A 104 11.23 3.96 -13.21
CA TYR A 104 10.96 3.26 -11.97
C TYR A 104 11.23 4.23 -10.83
N VAL A 105 10.16 4.72 -10.20
CA VAL A 105 10.27 5.28 -8.86
C VAL A 105 10.53 4.07 -7.95
N PRO A 106 11.70 3.95 -7.32
CA PRO A 106 11.98 2.80 -6.47
C PRO A 106 10.97 2.81 -5.33
N ARG A 107 10.17 1.75 -5.22
CA ARG A 107 9.45 1.43 -3.98
C ARG A 107 10.52 1.04 -2.98
N ILE A 108 10.98 2.01 -2.20
CA ILE A 108 11.89 1.78 -1.09
C ILE A 108 11.14 0.85 -0.13
N ALA A 109 11.78 -0.25 0.24
CA ALA A 109 11.31 -1.12 1.32
C ALA A 109 11.02 -0.25 2.56
N MET A 110 10.20 -0.72 3.51
CA MET A 110 10.10 -0.12 4.86
C MET A 110 11.48 -0.17 5.56
N GLY A 111 12.40 0.69 5.14
CA GLY A 111 13.83 0.65 5.42
C GLY A 111 14.32 2.08 5.36
N ALA A 112 14.36 2.69 6.56
CA ALA A 112 14.89 4.01 6.88
C ALA A 112 14.51 5.12 5.89
N ILE A 113 13.51 5.92 6.26
CA ILE A 113 13.31 7.24 5.64
C ILE A 113 14.66 7.98 5.70
N PRO A 114 15.18 8.47 4.55
CA PRO A 114 16.46 9.13 4.54
C PRO A 114 16.40 10.36 5.45
N LYS A 115 17.40 10.51 6.32
CA LYS A 115 17.47 11.67 7.23
C LYS A 115 17.37 12.95 6.41
N PRO A 116 16.54 13.93 6.85
CA PRO A 116 16.40 15.17 6.12
C PRO A 116 17.74 15.92 6.08
N PRO A 117 18.01 16.72 5.04
CA PRO A 117 19.11 17.66 5.00
C PRO A 117 19.05 18.65 6.18
N LYS A 118 20.18 19.30 6.47
CA LYS A 118 20.21 20.34 7.51
C LYS A 118 19.18 21.44 7.24
N GLY A 119 18.55 21.95 8.28
CA GLY A 119 17.45 22.91 8.21
C GLY A 119 16.13 22.36 7.65
N HIS A 120 15.95 21.04 7.57
CA HIS A 120 14.72 20.43 7.05
C HIS A 120 14.15 19.35 7.97
N PHE A 121 12.88 19.04 7.77
CA PHE A 121 12.16 17.93 8.38
C PHE A 121 11.56 17.04 7.28
N ASN A 122 11.21 15.80 7.62
CA ASN A 122 10.52 14.92 6.69
C ASN A 122 9.03 14.86 7.01
N ILE A 123 8.19 15.00 5.98
CA ILE A 123 6.78 14.70 6.05
C ILE A 123 6.49 13.38 5.33
N LEU A 124 5.72 12.50 5.96
CA LEU A 124 5.34 11.20 5.47
C LEU A 124 3.86 11.21 5.09
N TYR A 125 3.52 10.64 3.94
CA TYR A 125 2.16 10.53 3.47
C TYR A 125 1.73 9.05 3.41
N PHE A 126 0.66 8.73 4.13
CA PHE A 126 0.11 7.37 4.17
C PHE A 126 -1.17 7.24 3.34
N ALA A 127 -1.42 6.06 2.78
CA ALA A 127 -2.68 5.70 2.12
C ALA A 127 -3.19 6.77 1.13
N SER A 128 -4.37 7.35 1.38
CA SER A 128 -4.97 8.37 0.51
C SER A 128 -4.13 9.65 0.40
N ALA A 129 -3.36 10.00 1.44
CA ALA A 129 -2.44 11.13 1.38
C ALA A 129 -1.32 10.87 0.36
N GLY A 130 -0.75 9.66 0.37
CA GLY A 130 0.28 9.29 -0.59
C GLY A 130 -0.25 9.20 -2.02
N SER A 131 -1.49 8.73 -2.19
CA SER A 131 -2.18 8.74 -3.49
C SER A 131 -2.45 10.15 -4.00
N PHE A 132 -2.81 11.09 -3.11
CA PHE A 132 -3.09 12.48 -3.48
C PHE A 132 -1.82 13.22 -3.90
N THR A 133 -0.76 13.10 -3.10
CA THR A 133 0.52 13.79 -3.37
C THR A 133 1.39 13.06 -4.39
N SER A 134 1.04 11.81 -4.73
CA SER A 134 1.87 10.88 -5.50
C SER A 134 3.27 10.66 -4.91
N LYS A 135 3.42 10.85 -3.59
CA LYS A 135 4.67 10.74 -2.84
C LYS A 135 4.45 9.97 -1.54
N GLU A 136 5.44 9.18 -1.14
CA GLU A 136 5.41 8.49 0.17
C GLU A 136 6.01 9.37 1.28
N PHE A 137 6.98 10.23 0.95
CA PHE A 137 7.51 11.25 1.84
C PHE A 137 8.00 12.46 1.04
N GLU A 138 8.19 13.59 1.72
CA GLU A 138 8.79 14.81 1.19
C GLU A 138 9.61 15.50 2.27
N THR A 139 10.61 16.25 1.87
CA THR A 139 11.43 17.05 2.78
C THR A 139 10.99 18.51 2.70
N LEU A 140 10.70 19.12 3.85
CA LEU A 140 10.21 20.49 3.98
C LEU A 140 11.14 21.33 4.88
N PRO A 141 11.21 22.65 4.69
CA PRO A 141 12.08 23.52 5.48
C PRO A 141 11.62 23.61 6.94
N ALA A 142 12.57 23.53 7.86
CA ALA A 142 12.39 23.74 9.29
C ALA A 142 13.10 25.04 9.74
N PRO A 143 12.67 25.70 10.82
CA PRO A 143 11.54 25.37 11.67
C PRO A 143 10.19 25.78 11.08
N LEU A 144 9.15 24.97 11.27
CA LEU A 144 7.80 25.26 10.79
C LEU A 144 6.80 25.21 11.96
N PRO A 145 6.07 26.31 12.24
CA PRO A 145 4.96 26.27 13.18
C PRO A 145 3.90 25.28 12.71
N LEU A 146 3.42 24.41 13.60
CA LEU A 146 2.45 23.38 13.24
C LEU A 146 1.17 23.95 12.63
N SER A 147 0.73 25.14 13.08
CA SER A 147 -0.42 25.85 12.51
C SER A 147 -0.26 26.21 11.02
N LYS A 148 0.97 26.38 10.54
CA LYS A 148 1.27 26.68 9.13
C LYS A 148 1.46 25.44 8.27
N LEU A 149 1.44 24.25 8.86
CA LEU A 149 1.69 23.00 8.14
C LEU A 149 0.66 22.79 7.02
N PHE A 150 -0.63 22.93 7.33
CA PHE A 150 -1.69 22.69 6.35
C PHE A 150 -1.69 23.72 5.23
N ASP A 151 -1.42 25.00 5.53
CA ASP A 151 -1.33 26.03 4.51
C ASP A 151 -0.12 25.80 3.58
N THR A 152 1.01 25.36 4.14
CA THR A 152 2.20 24.99 3.35
C THR A 152 1.92 23.81 2.40
N LEU A 153 1.10 22.85 2.84
CA LEU A 153 0.69 21.73 2.00
C LEU A 153 -0.32 22.13 0.93
N GLU A 154 -1.24 23.04 1.25
CA GLU A 154 -2.23 23.58 0.30
C GLU A 154 -1.57 24.38 -0.82
N GLU A 155 -0.54 25.16 -0.50
CA GLU A 155 0.27 25.88 -1.52
C GLU A 155 0.97 24.92 -2.49
N ARG A 156 1.40 23.75 -2.00
CA ARG A 156 2.07 22.72 -2.83
C ARG A 156 1.08 21.85 -3.60
N TYR A 157 -0.04 21.53 -2.97
CA TYR A 157 -1.05 20.59 -3.48
C TYR A 157 -2.44 21.22 -3.31
N LYS A 158 -2.88 21.93 -4.35
CA LYS A 158 -4.17 22.63 -4.34
C LYS A 158 -5.33 21.67 -4.05
N GLY A 159 -6.16 22.03 -3.09
CA GLY A 159 -7.34 21.29 -2.63
C GLY A 159 -7.06 20.17 -1.63
N ILE A 160 -5.81 20.00 -1.17
CA ILE A 160 -5.47 18.93 -0.21
C ILE A 160 -6.12 19.19 1.16
N LYS A 161 -6.27 20.46 1.55
CA LYS A 161 -6.82 20.82 2.86
C LYS A 161 -8.27 20.34 2.99
N ASP A 162 -9.09 20.66 2.00
CA ASP A 162 -10.52 20.33 1.99
C ASP A 162 -10.77 18.84 1.73
N GLN A 163 -10.04 18.25 0.77
CA GLN A 163 -10.31 16.88 0.33
C GLN A 163 -9.74 15.80 1.26
N LEU A 164 -8.74 16.16 2.08
CA LEU A 164 -7.98 15.17 2.81
C LEU A 164 -7.65 15.61 4.25
N LEU A 165 -6.95 16.73 4.42
CA LEU A 165 -6.34 17.10 5.71
C LEU A 165 -7.38 17.34 6.80
N SER A 166 -8.58 17.82 6.45
CA SER A 166 -9.72 18.01 7.35
C SER A 166 -10.14 16.76 8.14
N SER A 167 -9.83 15.56 7.62
CA SER A 167 -10.16 14.27 8.25
C SER A 167 -8.95 13.51 8.76
N CYS A 168 -7.74 14.05 8.57
CA CYS A 168 -6.49 13.36 8.90
C CYS A 168 -6.00 13.70 10.30
N LEU A 169 -5.33 12.73 10.92
CA LEU A 169 -4.51 12.96 12.11
C LEU A 169 -3.08 13.29 11.70
N VAL A 170 -2.40 14.08 12.54
CA VAL A 170 -0.98 14.41 12.35
C VAL A 170 -0.18 13.89 13.53
N THR A 171 0.98 13.32 13.25
CA THR A 171 1.95 12.95 14.29
C THR A 171 3.28 13.65 14.05
N VAL A 172 3.96 14.06 15.11
CA VAL A 172 5.34 14.55 15.09
C VAL A 172 6.17 13.60 15.95
N ASN A 173 7.21 12.98 15.38
CA ASN A 173 8.06 12.00 16.05
C ASN A 173 7.26 10.87 16.73
N LEU A 174 6.19 10.41 16.07
CA LEU A 174 5.23 9.39 16.54
C LEU A 174 4.23 9.85 17.61
N ASP A 175 4.31 11.09 18.08
CA ASP A 175 3.34 11.66 19.01
C ASP A 175 2.22 12.34 18.25
N TYR A 176 0.97 12.04 18.59
CA TYR A 176 -0.20 12.70 18.02
C TYR A 176 -0.25 14.16 18.46
N VAL A 177 -0.43 15.05 17.49
CA VAL A 177 -0.53 16.49 17.74
C VAL A 177 -1.84 17.03 17.18
N ASP A 178 -2.52 17.84 17.98
CA ASP A 178 -3.71 18.54 17.55
C ASP A 178 -3.31 19.84 16.86
N ILE A 179 -3.72 19.97 15.60
CA ILE A 179 -3.58 21.20 14.83
C ILE A 179 -4.85 22.01 15.05
N ALA A 180 -4.96 22.64 16.21
CA ALA A 180 -6.10 23.53 16.49
C ALA A 180 -6.07 24.70 15.49
N GLU A 181 -7.20 24.93 14.82
CA GLU A 181 -7.41 26.12 13.96
C GLU A 181 -7.65 27.40 14.78
N SER A 182 -7.81 27.27 16.10
CA SER A 182 -8.13 28.37 17.01
C SER A 182 -6.88 28.96 17.65
N ASP A 183 -6.71 30.27 17.46
CA ASP A 183 -5.68 31.19 17.94
C ASP A 183 -5.59 31.34 19.48
N ASP A 184 -5.93 30.29 20.24
CA ASP A 184 -6.06 30.37 21.69
C ASP A 184 -4.75 29.95 22.38
N GLY A 185 -3.68 30.68 22.05
CA GLY A 185 -2.46 30.94 22.85
C GLY A 185 -1.71 29.80 23.55
N SER A 186 -2.12 28.54 23.38
CA SER A 186 -1.66 27.41 24.18
C SER A 186 -0.83 26.47 23.32
N HIS A 187 0.48 26.48 23.59
CA HIS A 187 1.50 25.59 23.03
C HIS A 187 1.52 25.50 21.50
N GLN A 188 2.02 26.55 20.85
CA GLN A 188 2.41 26.50 19.44
C GLN A 188 3.56 25.49 19.28
N SER A 189 3.21 24.24 19.01
CA SER A 189 4.19 23.19 18.71
C SER A 189 4.90 23.56 17.41
N VAL A 190 6.23 23.65 17.46
CA VAL A 190 7.08 24.00 16.31
C VAL A 190 7.80 22.74 15.85
N ILE A 191 7.65 22.40 14.58
CA ILE A 191 8.37 21.32 13.91
C ILE A 191 9.82 21.78 13.72
N LYS A 192 10.77 20.99 14.23
CA LYS A 192 12.20 21.26 14.24
C LYS A 192 12.92 20.54 13.10
N GLU A 193 14.17 20.95 12.88
CA GLU A 193 15.06 20.23 11.98
C GLU A 193 15.24 18.79 12.45
N GLY A 194 15.14 17.84 11.51
CA GLY A 194 15.26 16.42 11.79
C GLY A 194 13.97 15.72 12.22
N ASP A 195 12.90 16.47 12.49
CA ASP A 195 11.63 15.88 12.89
C ASP A 195 11.00 15.05 11.76
N GLU A 196 10.26 14.02 12.17
CA GLU A 196 9.44 13.20 11.28
C GLU A 196 7.97 13.50 11.55
N VAL A 197 7.29 14.05 10.54
CA VAL A 197 5.87 14.40 10.59
C VAL A 197 5.10 13.43 9.72
N ALA A 198 3.99 12.86 10.19
CA ALA A 198 3.16 12.00 9.36
C ALA A 198 1.74 12.52 9.24
N ILE A 199 1.20 12.44 8.02
CA ILE A 199 -0.23 12.60 7.75
C ILE A 199 -0.87 11.21 7.75
N ILE A 200 -1.79 10.98 8.68
CA ILE A 200 -2.46 9.71 8.90
C ILE A 200 -3.94 9.86 8.54
N PRO A 201 -4.35 9.46 7.32
CA PRO A 201 -5.75 9.43 6.95
C PRO A 201 -6.53 8.41 7.78
N PRO A 202 -7.86 8.58 7.92
CA PRO A 202 -8.69 7.60 8.59
C PRO A 202 -8.59 6.26 7.85
N VAL A 203 -8.28 5.21 8.61
CA VAL A 203 -8.12 3.87 8.04
C VAL A 203 -9.49 3.35 7.62
N SER A 204 -9.69 3.11 6.32
CA SER A 204 -10.84 2.34 5.85
C SER A 204 -10.64 0.90 6.31
N SER A 205 -11.28 0.53 7.42
CA SER A 205 -11.40 -0.88 7.83
C SER A 205 -12.28 -1.60 6.81
N GLY A 206 -11.67 -2.04 5.72
CA GLY A 206 -12.26 -2.94 4.72
C GLY A 206 -12.05 -4.39 5.11
#